data_AF-A0A8T0FTK0-F1
#
_entry.id   AF-A0A8T0FTK0-F1
#
_cell.length_a   1.000
_cell.length_b   1.000
_cell.length_c   1.000
_cell.angle_alpha   90.00
_cell.angle_beta   90.00
_cell.angle_gamma   90.00
#
_symmetry.space_group_name_H-M   'P 1'
#
loop_
_entity.id
_entity.type
_entity.pdbx_description
1 polymer ?
#
loop_
_entity_poly.entity_id
_entity_poly.type
_entity_poly.pdbx_seq_one_letter_code
_entity_poly.pdbx_strand_id
1 'polypeptide(L)'
;MEEKEDMAASSSSRGVECGVKWNCRNKRLLKKKISLMHLLKVICASQESCIDWLKSQGLIPKVVFCSTCRNKMKFERKESAVDGFVWICKECKTESPQCSTRDGSWLENKNLSLVDILLFTYLWSHGFTEVQIVKEANLEPEVVKEWNQMYIDICEAVEKKNAMNDENYGDENASKSGNISLVAAWRKKNKLKDPFLEFLKDADSL
;
A
#
# COMPACT_ATOMS: atom_id res chain seq x y z
N MET A 1 62.48 -3.02 -33.45
CA MET A 1 61.17 -2.38 -33.63
C MET A 1 60.24 -3.05 -32.63
N GLU A 2 60.36 -2.69 -31.36
CA GLU A 2 59.88 -1.45 -30.70
C GLU A 2 58.65 -1.85 -29.87
N GLU A 3 58.83 -2.02 -28.56
CA GLU A 3 58.38 -1.11 -27.47
C GLU A 3 56.96 -1.49 -27.02
N LYS A 4 56.74 -2.11 -25.85
CA LYS A 4 56.73 -1.61 -24.45
C LYS A 4 55.70 -0.51 -24.14
N GLU A 5 55.27 -0.56 -22.87
CA GLU A 5 54.41 0.37 -22.09
C GLU A 5 52.89 0.14 -22.14
N ASP A 6 52.10 0.44 -21.11
CA ASP A 6 52.18 0.32 -19.65
C ASP A 6 50.78 0.68 -19.11
N MET A 7 50.58 0.52 -17.81
CA MET A 7 49.35 0.72 -17.03
C MET A 7 48.55 2.03 -17.25
N ALA A 8 47.23 1.98 -17.05
CA ALA A 8 46.52 2.79 -16.05
C ALA A 8 45.02 2.42 -15.94
N ALA A 9 44.58 2.25 -14.69
CA ALA A 9 43.17 2.25 -14.32
C ALA A 9 42.53 3.62 -14.58
N SER A 10 41.30 3.65 -15.08
CA SER A 10 40.38 4.74 -14.77
C SER A 10 38.93 4.27 -14.81
N SER A 11 38.34 4.31 -13.63
CA SER A 11 36.92 4.31 -13.35
C SER A 11 36.16 5.29 -14.24
N SER A 12 35.16 4.81 -14.97
CA SER A 12 34.07 5.65 -15.44
C SER A 12 32.75 4.97 -15.13
N SER A 13 32.26 5.27 -13.93
CA SER A 13 30.88 5.12 -13.51
C SER A 13 29.97 5.85 -14.50
N ARG A 14 29.41 5.11 -15.45
CA ARG A 14 28.24 5.56 -16.20
C ARG A 14 27.02 5.03 -15.47
N GLY A 15 26.40 5.92 -14.70
CA GLY A 15 25.09 5.68 -14.10
C GLY A 15 24.14 5.22 -15.19
N VAL A 16 23.65 3.99 -15.07
CA VAL A 16 22.53 3.55 -15.88
C VAL A 16 21.29 4.13 -15.22
N GLU A 17 20.73 5.11 -15.92
CA GLU A 17 19.58 5.90 -15.57
C GLU A 17 18.47 5.06 -14.93
N CYS A 18 18.16 5.41 -13.68
CA CYS A 18 16.91 5.05 -13.03
C CYS A 18 15.78 5.73 -13.80
N GLY A 19 15.22 5.00 -14.74
CA GLY A 19 14.14 5.46 -15.59
C GLY A 19 13.33 4.28 -16.11
N VAL A 20 12.81 3.44 -15.20
CA VAL A 20 11.77 2.48 -15.59
C VAL A 20 10.49 3.27 -15.85
N LYS A 21 10.45 3.83 -17.05
CA LYS A 21 9.27 4.36 -17.71
C LYS A 21 8.19 3.28 -17.61
N TRP A 22 7.10 3.63 -16.94
CA TRP A 22 5.91 2.82 -16.75
C TRP A 22 5.61 1.96 -17.98
N ASN A 23 5.93 0.67 -17.93
CA ASN A 23 5.48 -0.24 -18.98
C ASN A 23 4.08 -0.72 -18.57
N CYS A 24 3.08 -0.01 -19.07
CA CYS A 24 1.64 -0.18 -18.84
C CYS A 24 1.09 -1.45 -19.50
N ARG A 25 1.88 -2.53 -19.54
CA ARG A 25 1.52 -3.82 -20.15
C ARG A 25 1.09 -4.87 -19.14
N ASN A 26 0.46 -4.47 -18.03
CA ASN A 26 -0.53 -5.33 -17.38
C ASN A 26 -1.94 -4.84 -17.75
N LYS A 27 -2.29 -5.00 -19.04
CA LYS A 27 -3.63 -4.69 -19.58
C LYS A 27 -4.74 -5.57 -18.97
N ARG A 28 -4.43 -6.47 -18.02
CA ARG A 28 -5.41 -7.34 -17.33
C ARG A 28 -6.08 -6.70 -16.11
N LEU A 29 -5.60 -5.58 -15.60
CA LEU A 29 -6.29 -4.84 -14.51
C LEU A 29 -7.15 -3.66 -15.02
N LEU A 30 -7.27 -3.49 -16.35
CA LEU A 30 -8.23 -2.55 -16.93
C LEU A 30 -9.65 -3.12 -16.77
N LYS A 31 -10.39 -2.57 -15.78
CA LYS A 31 -11.85 -2.68 -15.62
C LYS A 31 -12.43 -4.02 -15.15
N LYS A 32 -11.93 -4.60 -14.06
CA LYS A 32 -12.72 -5.61 -13.32
C LYS A 32 -12.79 -5.21 -11.86
N LYS A 33 -14.03 -5.02 -11.40
CA LYS A 33 -14.32 -4.92 -9.97
C LYS A 33 -13.75 -6.15 -9.28
N ILE A 34 -13.06 -5.97 -8.16
CA ILE A 34 -12.61 -7.07 -7.32
C ILE A 34 -13.85 -7.60 -6.61
N SER A 35 -14.08 -8.89 -6.71
CA SER A 35 -15.11 -9.56 -5.91
C SER A 35 -14.49 -10.15 -4.66
N LEU A 36 -15.30 -10.38 -3.63
CA LEU A 36 -14.86 -11.03 -2.39
C LEU A 36 -14.21 -12.39 -2.67
N MET A 37 -14.77 -13.16 -3.60
CA MET A 37 -14.21 -14.45 -4.01
C MET A 37 -12.84 -14.30 -4.67
N HIS A 38 -12.65 -13.26 -5.49
CA HIS A 38 -11.34 -13.00 -6.09
C HIS A 38 -10.32 -12.55 -5.05
N LEU A 39 -10.74 -11.70 -4.11
CA LEU A 39 -9.91 -11.28 -2.98
C LEU A 39 -9.45 -12.51 -2.20
N LEU A 40 -10.37 -13.34 -1.71
CA LEU A 40 -10.03 -14.47 -0.84
C LEU A 40 -9.29 -15.59 -1.57
N LYS A 41 -9.71 -15.96 -2.79
CA LYS A 41 -9.16 -17.14 -3.49
C LYS A 41 -7.96 -16.86 -4.39
N VAL A 42 -7.67 -15.59 -4.69
CA VAL A 42 -6.57 -15.23 -5.61
C VAL A 42 -5.59 -14.29 -4.92
N ILE A 43 -6.06 -13.17 -4.38
CA ILE A 43 -5.18 -12.17 -3.77
C ILE A 43 -4.66 -12.69 -2.42
N CYS A 44 -5.56 -13.10 -1.53
CA CYS A 44 -5.28 -13.59 -0.18
C CYS A 44 -5.20 -15.12 -0.09
N ALA A 45 -4.92 -15.82 -1.21
CA ALA A 45 -4.78 -17.28 -1.22
C ALA A 45 -3.63 -17.77 -0.32
N SER A 46 -2.62 -16.93 -0.12
CA SER A 46 -1.48 -17.13 0.77
C SER A 46 -0.93 -15.77 1.24
N GLN A 47 -0.08 -15.77 2.26
CA GLN A 47 0.66 -14.56 2.67
C GLN A 47 1.51 -14.02 1.52
N GLU A 48 2.19 -14.90 0.78
CA GLU A 48 3.04 -14.54 -0.36
C GLU A 48 2.24 -13.86 -1.47
N SER A 49 1.10 -14.44 -1.87
CA SER A 49 0.25 -13.85 -2.92
C SER A 49 -0.31 -12.49 -2.50
N CYS A 50 -0.66 -12.33 -1.21
CA CYS A 50 -1.14 -11.06 -0.67
C CYS A 50 -0.06 -9.98 -0.76
N ILE A 51 1.16 -10.31 -0.30
CA ILE A 51 2.33 -9.43 -0.35
C ILE A 51 2.70 -9.08 -1.79
N ASP A 52 2.72 -10.06 -2.69
CA ASP A 52 3.05 -9.84 -4.10
C ASP A 52 2.01 -8.93 -4.78
N TRP A 53 0.73 -9.11 -4.45
CA TRP A 53 -0.32 -8.23 -4.93
C TRP A 53 -0.13 -6.80 -4.41
N LEU A 54 0.09 -6.62 -3.10
CA LEU A 54 0.34 -5.29 -2.50
C LEU A 54 1.57 -4.60 -3.10
N LYS A 55 2.68 -5.35 -3.26
CA LYS A 55 3.88 -4.88 -3.98
C LYS A 55 3.51 -4.45 -5.40
N SER A 56 2.72 -5.25 -6.12
CA SER A 56 2.29 -4.93 -7.49
C SER A 56 1.46 -3.65 -7.57
N GLN A 57 0.65 -3.36 -6.55
CA GLN A 57 -0.13 -2.13 -6.41
C GLN A 57 0.71 -0.93 -5.94
N GLY A 58 1.92 -1.15 -5.42
CA GLY A 58 2.78 -0.10 -4.87
C GLY A 58 2.47 0.27 -3.42
N LEU A 59 1.56 -0.43 -2.77
CA LEU A 59 1.11 -0.16 -1.40
C LEU A 59 2.14 -0.56 -0.34
N ILE A 60 3.12 -1.38 -0.71
CA ILE A 60 4.29 -1.73 0.12
C ILE A 60 5.55 -1.77 -0.77
N PRO A 61 6.76 -1.62 -0.19
CA PRO A 61 7.98 -1.60 -0.99
C PRO A 61 8.28 -2.91 -1.71
N LYS A 62 8.76 -2.78 -2.96
CA LYS A 62 9.32 -3.91 -3.73
C LYS A 62 10.78 -4.19 -3.39
N VAL A 63 11.48 -3.16 -2.91
CA VAL A 63 12.91 -3.18 -2.60
C VAL A 63 13.13 -2.28 -1.41
N VAL A 64 13.90 -2.76 -0.44
CA VAL A 64 14.34 -1.99 0.72
C VAL A 64 15.86 -2.00 0.78
N PHE A 65 16.45 -0.87 1.20
CA PHE A 65 17.88 -0.71 1.38
C PHE A 65 18.19 -0.53 2.86
N CYS A 66 19.27 -1.15 3.31
CA CYS A 66 19.71 -1.05 4.70
C CYS A 66 20.03 0.41 5.07
N SER A 67 19.49 0.87 6.20
CA SER A 67 19.78 2.22 6.72
C SER A 67 21.26 2.43 7.06
N THR A 68 21.95 1.36 7.47
CA THR A 68 23.37 1.41 7.88
C THR A 68 24.35 1.31 6.70
N CYS A 69 24.25 0.27 5.87
CA CYS A 69 25.24 0.02 4.80
C CYS A 69 24.73 0.35 3.38
N ARG A 70 23.47 0.76 3.23
CA ARG A 70 22.81 1.11 1.96
C ARG A 70 22.76 -0.01 0.92
N ASN A 71 23.16 -1.23 1.27
CA ASN A 71 22.98 -2.41 0.44
C ASN A 71 21.52 -2.86 0.40
N LYS A 72 21.14 -3.48 -0.72
CA LYS A 72 19.80 -4.04 -0.92
C LYS A 72 19.54 -5.18 0.08
N MET A 73 18.44 -5.10 0.81
CA MET A 73 18.03 -6.12 1.77
C MET A 73 17.41 -7.33 1.06
N LYS A 74 17.50 -8.49 1.71
CA LYS A 74 16.86 -9.74 1.28
C LYS A 74 15.46 -9.82 1.87
N PHE A 75 14.53 -10.38 1.10
CA PHE A 75 13.17 -10.65 1.53
C PHE A 75 13.08 -12.12 1.95
N GLU A 76 12.86 -12.38 3.23
CA GLU A 76 12.94 -13.74 3.80
C GLU A 76 11.73 -14.05 4.67
N ARG A 77 11.34 -15.34 4.69
CA ARG A 77 10.27 -15.85 5.53
C ARG A 77 10.70 -15.82 6.99
N LYS A 78 9.83 -15.36 7.87
CA LYS A 78 10.01 -15.32 9.32
C LYS A 78 8.68 -15.56 10.01
N GLU A 79 8.51 -16.71 10.64
CA GLU A 79 7.25 -17.14 11.26
C GLU A 79 6.79 -16.21 12.40
N SER A 80 7.73 -15.59 13.11
CA SER A 80 7.41 -14.62 14.17
C SER A 80 7.02 -13.23 13.66
N ALA A 81 7.06 -12.99 12.35
CA ALA A 81 6.56 -11.75 11.76
C ALA A 81 5.06 -11.86 11.47
N VAL A 82 4.31 -10.78 11.71
CA VAL A 82 2.85 -10.72 11.53
C VAL A 82 2.43 -11.18 10.12
N ASP A 83 3.17 -10.78 9.09
CA ASP A 83 2.88 -11.17 7.70
C ASP A 83 3.68 -12.38 7.20
N GLY A 84 4.45 -13.02 8.09
CA GLY A 84 5.29 -14.17 7.76
C GLY A 84 6.59 -13.83 7.00
N PHE A 85 6.87 -12.55 6.74
CA PHE A 85 8.06 -12.10 6.00
C PHE A 85 8.68 -10.83 6.60
N VAL A 86 9.99 -10.68 6.41
CA VAL A 86 10.76 -9.49 6.78
C VAL A 86 11.79 -9.13 5.71
N TRP A 87 12.23 -7.87 5.73
CA TRP A 87 13.45 -7.45 5.05
C TRP A 87 14.62 -7.62 6.01
N ILE A 88 15.70 -8.26 5.56
CA ILE A 88 16.92 -8.47 6.36
C ILE A 88 18.17 -8.06 5.57
N CYS A 89 19.06 -7.33 6.23
CA CYS A 89 20.38 -7.01 5.67
C CYS A 89 21.37 -8.12 6.02
N LYS A 90 21.99 -8.74 5.01
CA LYS A 90 23.02 -9.78 5.20
C LYS A 90 24.46 -9.25 5.20
N GLU A 91 24.65 -7.98 4.84
CA GLU A 91 25.98 -7.36 4.69
C GLU A 91 26.50 -6.75 6.01
N CYS A 92 25.60 -6.42 6.94
CA CYS A 92 25.96 -5.94 8.27
C CYS A 92 26.39 -7.14 9.14
N LYS A 93 27.66 -7.13 9.58
CA LYS A 93 28.31 -8.26 10.26
C LYS A 93 28.03 -8.35 11.78
N THR A 94 27.80 -7.21 12.44
CA THR A 94 27.65 -7.16 13.91
C THR A 94 26.22 -7.45 14.34
N GLU A 95 25.28 -6.78 13.69
CA GLU A 95 23.85 -7.06 13.78
C GLU A 95 23.34 -7.04 12.35
N SER A 96 22.35 -7.87 12.04
CA SER A 96 21.67 -7.85 10.73
C SER A 96 20.39 -7.03 10.89
N PRO A 97 20.38 -5.71 10.54
CA PRO A 97 19.16 -4.91 10.58
C PRO A 97 18.03 -5.62 9.86
N GLN A 98 16.87 -5.60 10.48
CA GLN A 98 15.64 -6.14 9.93
C GLN A 98 14.52 -5.12 10.09
N CYS A 99 13.62 -5.07 9.12
CA CYS A 99 12.40 -4.28 9.21
C CYS A 99 11.21 -5.07 8.68
N SER A 100 10.00 -4.57 8.98
CA SER A 100 8.75 -5.22 8.60
C SER A 100 8.61 -5.22 7.07
N THR A 101 7.80 -6.14 6.54
CA THR A 101 7.45 -6.14 5.10
C THR A 101 6.81 -4.82 4.64
N ARG A 102 6.24 -4.07 5.59
CA ARG A 102 5.45 -2.85 5.40
C ARG A 102 6.26 -1.57 5.63
N ASP A 103 7.53 -1.67 6.01
CA ASP A 103 8.41 -0.55 6.33
C ASP A 103 8.41 0.51 5.22
N GLY A 104 8.17 1.78 5.56
CA GLY A 104 8.08 2.87 4.58
C GLY A 104 6.75 2.92 3.81
N SER A 105 5.69 2.28 4.30
CA SER A 105 4.32 2.42 3.77
C SER A 105 3.35 2.89 4.85
N TRP A 106 2.17 3.37 4.44
CA TRP A 106 1.11 3.73 5.38
C TRP A 106 0.58 2.54 6.21
N LEU A 107 0.95 1.30 5.85
CA LEU A 107 0.62 0.06 6.55
C LEU A 107 1.63 -0.33 7.65
N GLU A 108 2.75 0.39 7.76
CA GLU A 108 3.90 0.03 8.62
C GLU A 108 3.52 -0.24 10.08
N ASN A 109 2.70 0.64 10.65
CA ASN A 109 2.36 0.62 12.08
C ASN A 109 0.96 0.03 12.36
N LYS A 110 0.39 -0.72 11.41
CA LYS A 110 -0.96 -1.26 11.55
C LYS A 110 -0.95 -2.59 12.31
N ASN A 111 -1.86 -2.74 13.28
CA ASN A 111 -1.93 -3.89 14.19
C ASN A 111 -2.57 -5.16 13.59
N LEU A 112 -3.18 -5.06 12.40
CA LEU A 112 -3.78 -6.20 11.69
C LEU A 112 -2.80 -6.85 10.70
N SER A 113 -3.01 -8.12 10.34
CA SER A 113 -2.28 -8.77 9.24
C SER A 113 -2.64 -8.15 7.89
N LEU A 114 -1.75 -8.18 6.89
CA LEU A 114 -2.08 -7.65 5.56
C LEU A 114 -3.35 -8.27 4.95
N VAL A 115 -3.62 -9.55 5.25
CA VAL A 115 -4.84 -10.24 4.81
C VAL A 115 -6.08 -9.63 5.47
N ASP A 116 -6.05 -9.43 6.79
CA ASP A 116 -7.16 -8.85 7.54
C ASP A 116 -7.41 -7.40 7.14
N ILE A 117 -6.34 -6.64 6.88
CA ILE A 117 -6.42 -5.27 6.38
C ILE A 117 -7.18 -5.24 5.05
N LEU A 118 -6.81 -6.10 4.10
CA LEU A 118 -7.48 -6.15 2.80
C LEU A 118 -8.94 -6.63 2.91
N LEU A 119 -9.22 -7.62 3.76
CA LEU A 119 -10.57 -8.09 4.00
C LEU A 119 -11.44 -7.01 4.64
N PHE A 120 -10.94 -6.35 5.69
CA PHE A 120 -11.60 -5.21 6.32
C PHE A 120 -11.87 -4.11 5.29
N THR A 121 -10.86 -3.72 4.51
CA THR A 121 -11.00 -2.70 3.45
C THR A 121 -12.08 -3.07 2.45
N TYR A 122 -12.11 -4.32 2.02
CA TYR A 122 -13.11 -4.79 1.08
C TYR A 122 -14.52 -4.69 1.67
N LEU A 123 -14.76 -5.24 2.85
CA LEU A 123 -16.07 -5.24 3.48
C LEU A 123 -16.54 -3.80 3.79
N TRP A 124 -15.65 -2.98 4.34
CA TRP A 124 -15.94 -1.59 4.68
C TRP A 124 -16.28 -0.77 3.44
N SER A 125 -15.48 -0.86 2.38
CA SER A 125 -15.72 -0.11 1.12
C SER A 125 -17.02 -0.53 0.43
N HIS A 126 -17.48 -1.77 0.66
CA HIS A 126 -18.74 -2.29 0.15
C HIS A 126 -19.96 -2.05 1.07
N GLY A 127 -19.79 -1.31 2.17
CA GLY A 127 -20.91 -0.87 3.00
C GLY A 127 -21.36 -1.85 4.08
N PHE A 128 -20.53 -2.84 4.42
CA PHE A 128 -20.80 -3.71 5.56
C PHE A 128 -20.79 -2.90 6.86
N THR A 129 -21.65 -3.27 7.80
CA THR A 129 -21.69 -2.69 9.15
C THR A 129 -20.58 -3.27 10.01
N GLU A 130 -20.21 -2.59 11.11
CA GLU A 130 -19.22 -3.10 12.07
C GLU A 130 -19.58 -4.52 12.55
N VAL A 131 -20.85 -4.78 12.86
CA VAL A 131 -21.33 -6.10 13.28
C VAL A 131 -21.12 -7.16 12.20
N GLN A 132 -21.35 -6.81 10.93
CA GLN A 132 -21.08 -7.72 9.82
C GLN A 132 -19.58 -7.94 9.64
N ILE A 133 -18.75 -6.90 9.75
CA ILE A 133 -17.29 -7.01 9.62
C ILE A 133 -16.71 -7.89 10.72
N VAL A 134 -17.12 -7.71 11.99
CA VAL A 134 -16.73 -8.58 13.11
C VAL A 134 -16.97 -10.05 12.76
N LYS A 135 -18.16 -10.35 12.23
CA LYS A 135 -18.56 -11.72 11.88
C LYS A 135 -17.77 -12.28 10.69
N GLU A 136 -17.67 -11.52 9.60
CA GLU A 136 -17.09 -12.01 8.33
C GLU A 136 -15.56 -12.02 8.34
N ALA A 137 -14.92 -11.10 9.09
CA ALA A 137 -13.46 -11.02 9.20
C ALA A 137 -12.91 -11.69 10.46
N ASN A 138 -13.78 -12.16 11.37
CA ASN A 138 -13.40 -12.76 12.65
C ASN A 138 -12.44 -11.85 13.45
N LEU A 139 -12.76 -10.55 13.51
CA LEU A 139 -11.99 -9.54 14.21
C LEU A 139 -12.71 -9.12 15.50
N GLU A 140 -11.92 -8.75 16.50
CA GLU A 140 -12.46 -8.23 17.76
C GLU A 140 -13.27 -6.94 17.54
N PRO A 141 -14.44 -6.77 18.18
CA PRO A 141 -15.31 -5.60 17.99
C PRO A 141 -14.59 -4.27 18.20
N GLU A 142 -13.70 -4.19 19.19
CA GLU A 142 -12.97 -2.95 19.48
C GLU A 142 -11.93 -2.62 18.40
N VAL A 143 -11.29 -3.64 17.81
CA VAL A 143 -10.41 -3.44 16.65
C VAL A 143 -11.22 -2.95 15.45
N VAL A 144 -12.41 -3.51 15.22
CA VAL A 144 -13.29 -3.07 14.12
C VAL A 144 -13.71 -1.61 14.28
N LYS A 145 -14.06 -1.16 15.49
CA LYS A 145 -14.40 0.24 15.76
C LYS A 145 -13.21 1.18 15.54
N GLU A 146 -12.03 0.81 16.06
CA GLU A 146 -10.80 1.60 15.87
C GLU A 146 -10.50 1.79 14.38
N TRP A 147 -10.55 0.70 13.61
CA TRP A 147 -10.32 0.73 12.17
C TRP A 147 -11.40 1.50 11.40
N ASN A 148 -12.66 1.37 11.81
CA ASN A 148 -13.76 2.11 11.20
C ASN A 148 -13.56 3.62 11.38
N GLN A 149 -13.19 4.07 12.59
CA GLN A 149 -12.90 5.47 12.85
C GLN A 149 -11.70 5.96 12.02
N MET A 150 -10.61 5.19 11.98
CA MET A 150 -9.44 5.52 11.15
C MET A 150 -9.80 5.69 9.66
N TYR A 151 -10.70 4.87 9.13
CA TYR A 151 -11.13 4.97 7.73
C TYR A 151 -12.05 6.16 7.47
N ILE A 152 -12.87 6.53 8.45
CA ILE A 152 -13.62 7.79 8.43
C ILE A 152 -12.63 8.95 8.34
N ASP A 153 -11.63 8.99 9.23
CA ASP A 153 -10.63 10.06 9.27
C ASP A 153 -9.86 10.19 7.94
N ILE A 154 -9.51 9.05 7.30
CA ILE A 154 -8.93 9.02 5.94
C ILE A 154 -9.86 9.69 4.93
N CYS A 155 -11.15 9.32 4.92
CA CYS A 155 -12.11 9.94 4.00
C CYS A 155 -12.24 11.45 4.23
N GLU A 156 -12.24 11.90 5.50
CA GLU A 156 -12.27 13.32 5.82
C GLU A 156 -11.03 14.06 5.32
N ALA A 157 -9.84 13.47 5.49
CA ALA A 157 -8.58 14.05 5.04
C ALA A 157 -8.53 14.16 3.51
N VAL A 158 -9.02 13.15 2.79
CA VAL A 158 -9.11 13.15 1.32
C VAL A 158 -10.06 14.25 0.83
N GLU A 159 -11.23 14.40 1.44
CA GLU A 159 -12.17 15.46 1.06
C GLU A 159 -11.61 16.86 1.35
N LYS A 160 -10.92 17.06 2.49
CA LYS A 160 -10.20 18.31 2.79
C LYS A 160 -9.12 18.62 1.75
N LYS A 161 -8.32 17.61 1.35
CA LYS A 161 -7.29 17.76 0.32
C LYS A 161 -7.88 18.10 -1.05
N ASN A 162 -9.03 17.52 -1.40
CA ASN A 162 -9.73 17.84 -2.64
C ASN A 162 -10.25 19.29 -2.62
N ALA A 163 -10.86 19.74 -1.52
CA ALA A 163 -11.35 21.11 -1.38
C ALA A 163 -10.23 22.16 -1.51
N MET A 164 -9.06 21.92 -0.91
CA MET A 164 -7.90 22.81 -1.04
C MET A 164 -7.36 22.91 -2.47
N ASN A 165 -7.52 21.86 -3.27
CA ASN A 165 -7.12 21.88 -4.69
C ASN A 165 -8.12 22.66 -5.55
N ASP A 166 -9.41 22.64 -5.18
CA ASP A 166 -10.49 23.33 -5.89
C ASP A 166 -10.53 24.84 -5.56
N GLU A 167 -10.12 25.27 -4.36
CA GLU A 167 -10.04 26.69 -3.97
C GLU A 167 -8.96 27.50 -4.72
N ASN A 168 -8.14 26.85 -5.56
CA ASN A 168 -7.24 27.53 -6.49
C ASN A 168 -7.90 27.87 -7.85
N TYR A 169 -9.21 27.66 -7.98
CA TYR A 169 -10.03 28.12 -9.10
C TYR A 169 -11.34 28.65 -8.53
N GLY A 170 -11.40 29.97 -8.34
CA GLY A 170 -12.51 30.62 -7.65
C GLY A 170 -13.86 30.36 -8.30
N ASP A 171 -14.78 29.79 -7.54
CA ASP A 171 -16.17 30.24 -7.51
C ASP A 171 -16.80 29.88 -6.14
N GLU A 172 -17.33 30.88 -5.47
CA GLU A 172 -18.09 30.73 -4.24
C GLU A 172 -19.45 30.13 -4.60
N ASN A 173 -19.77 28.93 -4.09
CA ASN A 173 -21.09 28.58 -3.54
C ASN A 173 -21.22 27.06 -3.32
N ALA A 174 -21.17 26.63 -2.05
CA ALA A 174 -22.12 25.64 -1.50
C ALA A 174 -21.83 25.40 -0.01
N SER A 175 -22.44 26.23 0.83
CA SER A 175 -22.62 25.87 2.24
C SER A 175 -23.85 24.97 2.41
N LYS A 176 -23.72 24.01 3.33
CA LYS A 176 -24.76 23.26 4.06
C LYS A 176 -25.34 22.00 3.40
N SER A 177 -24.87 20.85 3.88
CA SER A 177 -25.65 19.61 3.99
C SER A 177 -25.12 18.84 5.19
N GLY A 178 -26.03 18.48 6.11
CA GLY A 178 -25.71 17.89 7.41
C GLY A 178 -24.96 16.55 7.36
N ASN A 179 -24.57 16.09 8.55
CA ASN A 179 -23.86 14.84 8.91
C ASN A 179 -24.51 13.51 8.44
N ILE A 180 -25.15 13.48 7.26
CA ILE A 180 -25.35 12.25 6.49
C ILE A 180 -23.98 11.87 5.91
N SER A 181 -23.22 11.22 6.80
CA SER A 181 -21.98 10.46 6.66
C SER A 181 -21.13 10.80 5.44
N LEU A 182 -20.01 11.49 5.66
CA LEU A 182 -18.94 11.69 4.67
C LEU A 182 -18.55 10.39 3.96
N VAL A 183 -18.64 9.25 4.66
CA VAL A 183 -18.47 7.91 4.08
C VAL A 183 -19.55 7.56 3.05
N ALA A 184 -20.82 7.87 3.31
CA ALA A 184 -21.90 7.67 2.34
C ALA A 184 -21.70 8.54 1.09
N ALA A 185 -21.23 9.79 1.26
CA ALA A 185 -20.86 10.66 0.15
C ALA A 185 -19.68 10.08 -0.65
N TRP A 186 -18.63 9.63 0.03
CA TRP A 186 -17.46 8.99 -0.58
C TRP A 186 -17.84 7.72 -1.35
N ARG A 187 -18.67 6.84 -0.77
CA ARG A 187 -19.18 5.63 -1.45
C ARG A 187 -20.01 5.97 -2.68
N LYS A 188 -20.85 7.02 -2.60
CA LYS A 188 -21.67 7.49 -3.73
C LYS A 188 -20.79 8.03 -4.87
N LYS A 189 -19.76 8.82 -4.54
CA LYS A 189 -18.77 9.36 -5.50
C LYS A 189 -18.03 8.24 -6.24
N ASN A 190 -17.70 7.16 -5.54
CA ASN A 190 -16.96 6.01 -6.10
C ASN A 190 -17.84 4.88 -6.65
N LYS A 191 -19.17 5.07 -6.76
CA LYS A 191 -20.12 4.03 -7.21
C LYS A 191 -19.82 3.44 -8.59
N LEU A 192 -19.27 4.24 -9.51
CA LEU A 192 -18.91 3.82 -10.87
C LEU A 192 -17.53 3.15 -10.95
N LYS A 193 -16.73 3.27 -9.89
CA LYS A 193 -15.40 2.68 -9.76
C LYS A 193 -15.45 1.42 -8.90
N ASP A 194 -14.30 0.82 -8.66
CA ASP A 194 -14.16 -0.22 -7.65
C ASP A 194 -13.85 0.46 -6.30
N PRO A 195 -14.79 0.44 -5.33
CA PRO A 195 -14.61 1.20 -4.10
C PRO A 195 -13.44 0.66 -3.26
N PHE A 196 -13.14 -0.63 -3.32
CA PHE A 196 -11.99 -1.20 -2.61
C PHE A 196 -10.67 -0.64 -3.14
N LEU A 197 -10.50 -0.64 -4.47
CA LEU A 197 -9.28 -0.10 -5.10
C LEU A 197 -9.15 1.41 -4.93
N GLU A 198 -10.25 2.16 -5.00
CA GLU A 198 -10.19 3.62 -4.81
C GLU A 198 -9.85 3.98 -3.37
N PHE A 199 -10.39 3.27 -2.38
CA PHE A 199 -10.04 3.51 -0.98
C PHE A 199 -8.54 3.29 -0.73
N LEU A 200 -7.96 2.21 -1.26
CA LEU A 200 -6.54 1.93 -1.10
C LEU A 200 -5.65 3.02 -1.71
N LYS A 201 -6.04 3.59 -2.84
CA LYS A 201 -5.33 4.72 -3.45
C LYS A 201 -5.45 5.98 -2.61
N ASP A 202 -6.66 6.27 -2.13
CA ASP A 202 -6.92 7.44 -1.30
C ASP A 202 -6.08 7.38 -0.01
N ALA A 203 -6.07 6.23 0.67
CA ALA A 203 -5.29 5.99 1.88
C ALA A 203 -3.77 6.10 1.67
N ASP A 204 -3.25 5.60 0.54
CA ASP A 204 -1.83 5.70 0.19
C ASP A 204 -1.40 7.12 -0.22
N SER A 205 -2.35 7.96 -0.63
CA SER A 205 -2.08 9.32 -1.11
C SER A 205 -2.01 10.39 -0.01
N LEU A 206 -2.35 10.04 1.23
CA LEU A 206 -2.30 10.90 2.41
C LEU A 206 -0.90 10.89 3.03
#